data_AF-A0A093DSA6-F1
#
_entry.id   AF-A0A093DSA6-F1
#
_cell.length_a   1.000
_cell.length_b   1.000
_cell.length_c   1.000
_cell.angle_alpha   90.00
_cell.angle_beta   90.00
_cell.angle_gamma   90.00
#
_symmetry.space_group_name_H-M   'P 1'
#
loop_
_entity.id
_entity.type
_entity.pdbx_description
1 polymer ?
#
loop_
_entity_poly.entity_id
_entity_poly.type
_entity_poly.pdbx_seq_one_letter_code
_entity_poly.pdbx_strand_id
1 'polypeptide(L)' 'FVPNFQLFQKGDVNGAKEQKVYTFLKNACPPVAEEFGNPKNLFWEPLRNHDIKWNFEKFLVGPDGVAVMRW' A
#
# COMPACT_ATOMS: atom_id res chain seq x y z
N PHE A 1 -4.58 -20.14 -13.93
CA PHE A 1 -3.22 -19.72 -13.55
C PHE A 1 -3.07 -19.89 -12.05
N VAL A 2 -1.96 -20.43 -11.57
CA VAL A 2 -1.65 -20.57 -10.12
C VAL A 2 -0.33 -19.84 -9.88
N PRO A 3 -0.29 -18.77 -9.06
CA PRO A 3 0.96 -18.09 -8.73
C PRO A 3 1.93 -19.00 -7.99
N ASN A 4 3.23 -18.82 -8.23
CA ASN A 4 4.31 -19.50 -7.50
C ASN A 4 4.74 -18.74 -6.24
N PHE A 5 3.89 -17.84 -5.73
CA PHE A 5 4.11 -17.04 -4.53
C PHE A 5 2.83 -16.99 -3.69
N GLN A 6 2.98 -16.69 -2.40
CA GLN A 6 1.87 -16.67 -1.46
C GLN A 6 0.89 -15.54 -1.79
N LEU A 7 -0.40 -15.90 -1.85
CA LEU A 7 -1.50 -14.94 -1.83
C LEU A 7 -2.14 -14.91 -0.45
N PHE A 8 -2.56 -13.72 -0.01
CA PHE A 8 -3.32 -13.54 1.22
C PHE A 8 -4.79 -13.27 0.90
N GLN A 9 -5.64 -13.31 1.92
CA GLN A 9 -7.05 -12.94 1.77
C GLN A 9 -7.18 -11.47 1.31
N LYS A 10 -8.25 -11.18 0.57
CA LYS A 10 -8.57 -9.81 0.15
C LYS A 10 -8.86 -8.95 1.38
N GLY A 11 -8.29 -7.74 1.42
CA GLY A 11 -8.56 -6.75 2.45
C GLY A 11 -8.11 -5.37 2.01
N ASP A 12 -8.45 -4.36 2.80
CA ASP A 12 -8.16 -2.96 2.48
C ASP A 12 -6.69 -2.64 2.74
N VAL A 13 -6.11 -1.78 1.89
CA VAL A 13 -4.72 -1.28 2.01
C VAL A 13 -4.68 0.20 2.36
N ASN A 14 -5.81 0.91 2.23
CA ASN A 14 -6.00 2.31 2.57
C ASN A 14 -7.29 2.52 3.37
N GLY A 15 -7.44 3.72 3.94
CA GLY A 15 -8.64 4.14 4.67
C GLY A 15 -8.75 3.56 6.08
N ALA A 16 -9.90 3.80 6.72
CA ALA A 16 -10.11 3.50 8.14
C ALA A 16 -10.01 2.01 8.52
N LYS A 17 -10.16 1.10 7.53
CA LYS A 17 -10.14 -0.35 7.72
C LYS A 17 -8.90 -1.04 7.14
N GLU A 18 -7.89 -0.26 6.75
CA GLU A 18 -6.65 -0.82 6.20
C GLU A 18 -6.01 -1.84 7.13
N GLN A 19 -5.43 -2.89 6.55
CA GLN A 19 -4.67 -3.87 7.31
C GLN A 19 -3.44 -3.20 7.94
N LYS A 20 -3.17 -3.48 9.21
CA LYS A 20 -2.12 -2.83 10.01
C LYS A 20 -0.72 -2.90 9.38
N VAL A 21 -0.43 -3.96 8.61
CA VAL A 21 0.83 -4.09 7.86
C VAL A 21 1.00 -2.97 6.83
N TYR A 22 -0.07 -2.56 6.15
CA TYR A 22 -0.03 -1.46 5.19
C TYR A 22 0.05 -0.10 5.89
N THR A 23 -0.55 0.08 7.07
CA THR A 23 -0.30 1.28 7.88
C THR A 23 1.19 1.44 8.18
N PHE A 24 1.88 0.36 8.55
CA PHE A 24 3.32 0.38 8.78
C PHE A 24 4.10 0.70 7.49
N LEU A 25 3.87 -0.06 6.41
CA LEU A 25 4.63 0.08 5.16
C LEU A 25 4.46 1.46 4.51
N LYS A 26 3.24 1.98 4.45
CA LYS A 26 2.95 3.29 3.81
C LYS A 26 3.64 4.46 4.51
N ASN A 27 3.82 4.37 5.82
CA ASN A 27 4.46 5.41 6.63
C ASN A 27 5.98 5.23 6.75
N ALA A 28 6.52 4.07 6.36
CA ALA A 28 7.96 3.79 6.43
C ALA A 28 8.74 4.38 5.24
N CYS A 29 8.07 4.71 4.13
CA CYS A 29 8.67 5.33 2.95
C CYS A 29 7.84 6.53 2.46
N PRO A 30 8.45 7.54 1.82
CA PRO A 30 7.73 8.58 1.09
C PRO A 30 6.73 7.99 0.08
N PRO A 31 5.63 8.68 -0.24
CA PRO A 31 4.69 8.22 -1.27
C PRO A 31 5.36 8.21 -2.66
N VAL A 32 4.88 7.31 -3.53
CA VAL A 32 5.39 7.16 -4.91
C VAL A 32 5.00 8.32 -5.83
N ALA A 33 3.99 9.10 -5.45
CA ALA A 33 3.53 10.30 -6.12
C ALA A 33 2.88 11.25 -5.10
N GLU A 34 2.99 12.56 -5.32
CA GLU A 34 2.38 13.57 -4.47
C GLU A 34 0.85 13.60 -4.65
N GLU A 35 0.40 13.50 -5.89
CA GLU A 35 -1.00 13.63 -6.25
C GLU A 35 -1.74 12.29 -6.25
N PHE A 36 -3.05 12.37 -6.09
CA PHE A 36 -3.95 11.26 -6.33
C PHE A 36 -4.44 11.26 -7.78
N GLY A 37 -4.77 10.08 -8.28
CA GLY A 37 -5.63 9.96 -9.46
C GLY A 37 -7.04 10.47 -9.18
N ASN A 38 -7.94 10.30 -10.14
CA ASN A 38 -9.35 10.71 -9.99
C ASN A 38 -9.97 10.08 -8.72
N PRO A 39 -10.41 10.88 -7.73
CA PRO A 39 -10.96 10.37 -6.47
C PRO A 39 -12.18 9.46 -6.64
N LYS A 40 -12.92 9.57 -7.75
CA LYS A 40 -14.05 8.67 -8.06
C LYS A 40 -13.63 7.21 -8.27
N ASN A 41 -12.35 6.97 -8.53
CA ASN A 41 -11.77 5.64 -8.68
C ASN A 41 -11.09 5.15 -7.39
N LEU A 42 -11.17 5.92 -6.30
CA LEU A 42 -10.57 5.62 -5.01
C LEU A 42 -11.69 5.33 -4.01
N PHE A 43 -11.81 4.06 -3.62
CA PHE A 43 -12.96 3.56 -2.85
C PHE A 43 -12.65 3.42 -1.36
N TRP A 44 -12.04 4.44 -0.74
CA TRP A 44 -11.72 4.46 0.69
C TRP A 44 -11.74 5.87 1.27
N GLU A 45 -11.92 5.97 2.59
CA GLU A 45 -11.82 7.22 3.34
C GLU A 45 -11.19 6.94 4.74
N PRO A 46 -10.47 7.90 5.34
CA PRO A 46 -10.05 9.18 4.74
C PRO A 46 -8.92 8.99 3.73
N LEU A 47 -8.82 9.89 2.74
CA LEU A 47 -7.63 10.01 1.90
C LEU A 47 -6.44 10.59 2.69
N ARG A 48 -5.25 10.00 2.55
CA ARG A 48 -4.00 10.43 3.22
C ARG A 48 -2.84 10.48 2.24
N ASN A 49 -1.93 11.44 2.38
CA ASN A 49 -0.80 11.62 1.45
C ASN A 49 0.00 10.33 1.16
N HIS A 50 0.19 9.48 2.18
CA HIS A 50 0.95 8.23 2.10
C HIS A 50 0.16 7.02 1.55
N ASP A 51 -1.11 7.19 1.20
CA ASP A 51 -1.95 6.11 0.66
C ASP A 51 -1.32 5.48 -0.59
N ILE A 52 -1.50 4.16 -0.72
CA ILE A 52 -1.16 3.42 -1.93
C ILE A 52 -1.99 3.99 -3.08
N LYS A 53 -1.33 4.38 -4.17
CA LYS A 53 -1.96 5.15 -5.24
C LYS A 53 -2.74 4.25 -6.20
N TRP A 54 -2.26 3.02 -6.42
CA TRP A 54 -2.95 2.07 -7.29
C TRP A 54 -2.55 0.61 -7.03
N ASN A 55 -3.18 -0.30 -7.77
CA ASN A 55 -2.80 -1.71 -7.80
C ASN A 55 -1.35 -1.88 -8.26
N PHE A 56 -0.66 -2.88 -7.70
CA PHE A 56 0.73 -3.24 -8.02
C PHE A 56 1.81 -2.26 -7.52
N GLU A 57 1.49 -1.42 -6.54
CA GLU A 57 2.52 -0.75 -5.73
C GLU A 57 3.30 -1.78 -4.89
N LYS A 58 4.60 -1.57 -4.73
CA LYS A 58 5.55 -2.55 -4.18
C LYS A 58 6.33 -1.94 -3.02
N PHE A 59 6.60 -2.76 -2.02
CA PHE A 59 7.48 -2.42 -0.90
C PHE A 59 8.59 -3.47 -0.82
N LEU A 60 9.84 -3.03 -0.73
CA LEU A 60 10.97 -3.89 -0.38
C LEU A 60 11.21 -3.77 1.12
N VAL A 61 11.25 -4.92 1.80
CA VAL A 61 11.55 -5.02 3.23
C VAL A 61 12.81 -5.85 3.40
N GLY A 62 13.73 -5.36 4.21
CA GLY A 62 14.98 -6.03 4.54
C GLY A 62 14.78 -7.27 5.43
N PRO A 63 15.81 -8.11 5.56
CA PRO A 63 15.76 -9.30 6.42
C PRO A 63 15.61 -8.96 7.92
N ASP A 64 15.88 -7.70 8.30
CA ASP A 64 15.66 -7.13 9.63
C ASP A 64 14.23 -6.61 9.86
N GLY A 65 13.35 -6.72 8.86
CA GLY A 65 11.97 -6.24 8.92
C GLY A 65 11.81 -4.74 8.65
N VAL A 66 12.87 -4.05 8.24
CA VAL A 66 12.84 -2.60 7.96
C VAL A 66 12.50 -2.37 6.48
N ALA A 67 11.57 -1.46 6.20
CA ALA A 67 11.25 -1.07 4.82
C ALA A 67 12.42 -0.29 4.20
N VAL A 68 12.82 -0.68 2.99
CA VAL A 68 14.00 -0.15 2.28
C VAL A 68 13.58 0.79 1.15
N MET A 69 12.57 0.41 0.36
CA MET A 69 12.17 1.17 -0.82
C MET A 69 10.71 0.87 -1.21
N ARG A 70 10.09 1.81 -1.93
CA ARG A 70 8.70 1.79 -2.39
C ARG A 70 8.64 2.19 -3.87
N TRP A 71 7.85 1.48 -4.68
CA TRP A 71 7.65 1.72 -6.11
C TRP A 71 6.19 1.59 -6.53
#